data_AF-A0A671RA57-F1
#
_entry.id   AF-A0A671RA57-F1
#
_cell.length_a   1.000
_cell.length_b   1.000
_cell.length_c   1.000
_cell.angle_alpha   90.00
_cell.angle_beta   90.00
_cell.angle_gamma   90.00
#
_symmetry.space_group_name_H-M   'P 1'
#
loop_
_entity.id
_entity.type
_entity.pdbx_description
1 polymer ?
#
loop_
_entity_poly.entity_id
_entity_poly.type
_entity_poly.pdbx_seq_one_letter_code
_entity_poly.pdbx_strand_id
1 'polypeptide(L)'
;NRPRRFYPGGDIIDYFRPMNRDGLNIQWDTVTNKDYLLYLLEVFFADSQGGMLVIPVISSVGQPNIPVIHGSQPELPLQDCLELILASKKSWGIYLRIKSKSQLSLTLELLRQAYDRDLLHHPTWVNMDIAHGAFYIQDYVTGAEFLRTIDQIFPYVTLAPGWPKEVLDEGYKPELVEDMVQLFQGAWQDVSLQLHAETLYRTVTGCRSLLHAQSRFSMTLEHRAEDRGLNSWTASLMAIRALNRQQSFYNMLNMYREHIC
;
A
#
# COMPACT_ATOMS: atom_id res chain seq x y z
N ASN A 1 -9.29 29.56 -16.13
CA ASN A 1 -9.00 28.18 -16.58
C ASN A 1 -7.69 27.69 -15.98
N ARG A 2 -7.71 27.12 -14.78
CA ARG A 2 -6.57 26.34 -14.26
C ARG A 2 -6.74 24.89 -14.74
N PRO A 3 -5.68 24.21 -15.20
CA PRO A 3 -5.79 22.81 -15.58
C PRO A 3 -6.19 21.98 -14.36
N ARG A 4 -6.86 20.84 -14.59
CA ARG A 4 -7.09 19.84 -13.53
C ARG A 4 -5.74 19.47 -12.94
N ARG A 5 -5.47 19.89 -11.70
CA ARG A 5 -4.38 19.31 -10.91
C ARG A 5 -4.70 17.83 -10.78
N PHE A 6 -3.75 16.96 -11.13
CA PHE A 6 -3.87 15.54 -10.82
C PHE A 6 -4.01 15.41 -9.30
N TYR A 7 -4.88 14.51 -8.85
CA TYR A 7 -5.00 14.15 -7.43
C TYR A 7 -4.15 12.90 -7.23
N PRO A 8 -3.00 12.99 -6.55
CA PRO A 8 -2.12 11.83 -6.36
C PRO A 8 -2.77 10.70 -5.57
N GLY A 9 -3.84 10.93 -4.82
CA GLY A 9 -4.64 9.84 -4.23
C GLY A 9 -5.59 9.14 -5.20
N GLY A 10 -5.47 9.38 -6.52
CA GLY A 10 -6.44 8.93 -7.52
C GLY A 10 -6.56 7.42 -7.69
N ASP A 11 -7.70 7.00 -8.27
CA ASP A 11 -8.06 5.60 -8.49
C ASP A 11 -7.09 4.89 -9.45
N ILE A 12 -6.53 3.77 -9.00
CA ILE A 12 -5.53 3.00 -9.74
C ILE A 12 -6.12 2.16 -10.88
N ILE A 13 -7.40 1.77 -10.83
CA ILE A 13 -8.09 1.10 -11.94
C ILE A 13 -8.21 2.07 -13.12
N ASP A 14 -8.59 3.32 -12.87
CA ASP A 14 -8.73 4.34 -13.91
C ASP A 14 -7.37 4.80 -14.46
N TYR A 15 -6.36 4.83 -13.60
CA TYR A 15 -4.99 5.18 -13.98
C TYR A 15 -4.30 4.10 -14.83
N PHE A 16 -4.28 2.83 -14.39
CA PHE A 16 -3.60 1.74 -15.11
C PHE A 16 -4.45 1.08 -16.18
N ARG A 17 -5.78 1.22 -16.12
CA ARG A 17 -6.75 0.58 -17.03
C ARG A 17 -6.49 -0.94 -17.22
N PRO A 18 -6.40 -1.70 -16.12
CA PRO A 18 -6.11 -3.13 -16.20
C PRO A 18 -7.19 -3.88 -16.98
N MET A 19 -6.82 -5.04 -17.53
CA MET A 19 -7.75 -5.91 -18.26
C MET A 19 -9.00 -6.21 -17.40
N ASN A 20 -10.18 -6.10 -18.02
CA ASN A 20 -11.49 -6.27 -17.37
C ASN A 20 -11.75 -5.34 -16.18
N ARG A 21 -10.95 -4.27 -16.02
CA ARG A 21 -10.94 -3.42 -14.81
C ARG A 21 -10.75 -4.24 -13.53
N ASP A 22 -10.01 -5.34 -13.62
CA ASP A 22 -9.76 -6.24 -12.49
C ASP A 22 -8.43 -5.87 -11.82
N GLY A 23 -8.47 -5.55 -10.52
CA GLY A 23 -7.29 -5.18 -9.73
C GLY A 23 -6.25 -6.28 -9.61
N LEU A 24 -6.61 -7.55 -9.91
CA LEU A 24 -5.67 -8.66 -10.05
C LEU A 24 -4.61 -8.42 -11.14
N ASN A 25 -4.97 -7.66 -12.18
CA ASN A 25 -4.12 -7.41 -13.35
C ASN A 25 -3.21 -6.19 -13.18
N ILE A 26 -3.21 -5.52 -12.02
CA ILE A 26 -2.24 -4.47 -11.72
C ILE A 26 -1.01 -5.14 -11.10
N GLN A 27 0.16 -4.99 -11.72
CA GLN A 27 1.40 -5.56 -11.17
C GLN A 27 1.94 -4.71 -10.01
N TRP A 28 2.55 -5.38 -9.03
CA TRP A 28 3.17 -4.77 -7.86
C TRP A 28 4.60 -5.29 -7.72
N ASP A 29 5.58 -4.39 -7.70
CA ASP A 29 7.00 -4.75 -7.62
C ASP A 29 7.67 -4.01 -6.46
N THR A 30 8.43 -4.73 -5.64
CA THR A 30 9.11 -4.14 -4.48
C THR A 30 10.46 -3.57 -4.88
N VAL A 31 10.66 -2.29 -4.61
CA VAL A 31 11.96 -1.62 -4.79
C VAL A 31 12.91 -2.07 -3.69
N THR A 32 13.98 -2.76 -4.09
CA THR A 32 14.99 -3.31 -3.16
C THR A 32 16.29 -2.53 -3.17
N ASN A 33 16.68 -1.96 -4.33
CA ASN A 33 17.87 -1.13 -4.50
C ASN A 33 17.76 -0.28 -5.78
N LYS A 34 18.74 0.60 -6.00
CA LYS A 34 18.78 1.51 -7.15
C LYS A 34 18.86 0.79 -8.50
N ASP A 35 19.69 -0.25 -8.61
CA ASP A 35 19.87 -0.98 -9.87
C ASP A 35 18.59 -1.70 -10.29
N TYR A 36 17.90 -2.32 -9.32
CA TYR A 36 16.61 -2.95 -9.56
C TYR A 36 15.52 -1.93 -9.90
N LEU A 37 15.50 -0.76 -9.25
CA LEU A 37 14.60 0.32 -9.62
C LEU A 37 14.81 0.73 -11.09
N LEU A 38 16.06 1.00 -11.50
CA LEU A 38 16.38 1.35 -12.89
C LEU A 38 15.96 0.23 -13.86
N TYR A 39 16.19 -1.03 -13.49
CA TYR A 39 15.73 -2.18 -14.27
C TYR A 39 14.20 -2.20 -14.47
N LEU A 40 13.41 -1.91 -13.42
CA LEU A 40 11.95 -1.80 -13.53
C LEU A 40 11.55 -0.63 -14.43
N LEU A 41 12.16 0.54 -14.22
CA LEU A 41 11.84 1.76 -14.97
C LEU A 41 12.19 1.63 -16.46
N GLU A 42 13.29 0.96 -16.80
CA GLU A 42 13.81 0.91 -18.18
C GLU A 42 13.52 -0.41 -18.89
N VAL A 43 13.88 -1.56 -18.30
CA VAL A 43 14.11 -2.81 -19.04
C VAL A 43 13.00 -3.85 -18.87
N PHE A 44 12.54 -4.11 -17.65
CA PHE A 44 11.67 -5.26 -17.38
C PHE A 44 10.29 -5.16 -18.03
N PHE A 45 9.88 -3.94 -18.33
CA PHE A 45 8.57 -3.60 -18.85
C PHE A 45 8.67 -2.78 -20.13
N ALA A 46 9.52 -3.19 -21.08
CA ALA A 46 9.56 -2.53 -22.37
C ALA A 46 8.17 -2.52 -23.06
N ASP A 47 7.38 -3.58 -22.84
CA ASP A 47 6.03 -3.76 -23.40
C ASP A 47 4.88 -3.58 -22.40
N SER A 48 5.17 -3.20 -21.14
CA SER A 48 4.14 -3.02 -20.09
C SER A 48 3.87 -1.54 -19.81
N GLN A 49 2.62 -1.23 -19.41
CA GLN A 49 2.19 0.14 -19.10
C GLN A 49 2.64 0.64 -17.71
N GLY A 50 3.40 -0.17 -16.95
CA GLY A 50 3.78 0.12 -15.57
C GLY A 50 2.89 -0.60 -14.54
N GLY A 51 3.02 -0.21 -13.27
CA GLY A 51 2.32 -0.84 -12.15
C GLY A 51 2.53 -0.08 -10.83
N MET A 52 2.29 -0.74 -9.70
CA MET A 52 2.56 -0.17 -8.38
C MET A 52 3.98 -0.52 -7.93
N LEU A 53 4.77 0.50 -7.56
CA LEU A 53 6.07 0.32 -6.93
C LEU A 53 5.90 0.29 -5.41
N VAL A 54 6.24 -0.82 -4.79
CA VAL A 54 6.20 -1.01 -3.34
C VAL A 54 7.53 -0.55 -2.76
N ILE A 55 7.50 0.51 -1.96
CA ILE A 55 8.68 1.22 -1.48
C ILE A 55 8.72 1.10 0.05
N PRO A 56 9.48 0.16 0.62
CA PRO A 56 9.63 0.03 2.07
C PRO A 56 10.56 1.13 2.60
N VAL A 57 10.07 1.95 3.53
CA VAL A 57 10.78 3.14 4.04
C VAL A 57 11.20 2.93 5.49
N ILE A 58 12.50 3.14 5.76
CA ILE A 58 13.12 3.13 7.09
C ILE A 58 14.01 4.36 7.28
N SER A 59 14.51 4.57 8.51
CA SER A 59 15.53 5.59 8.79
C SER A 59 16.90 5.15 8.28
N SER A 60 17.70 6.06 7.71
CA SER A 60 19.14 5.81 7.48
C SER A 60 19.86 5.50 8.79
N VAL A 61 20.84 4.58 8.74
CA VAL A 61 21.66 4.20 9.90
C VAL A 61 22.54 5.36 10.37
N GLY A 62 23.08 6.14 9.43
CA GLY A 62 23.99 7.26 9.74
C GLY A 62 23.27 8.59 9.97
N GLN A 63 22.08 8.76 9.39
CA GLN A 63 21.33 10.01 9.44
C GLN A 63 19.83 9.74 9.65
N PRO A 64 19.36 9.58 10.91
CA PRO A 64 17.98 9.13 11.20
C PRO A 64 16.86 10.00 10.61
N ASN A 65 17.16 11.25 10.25
CA ASN A 65 16.22 12.19 9.61
C ASN A 65 16.14 12.03 8.08
N ILE A 66 16.85 11.08 7.50
CA ILE A 66 16.79 10.75 6.08
C ILE A 66 16.03 9.43 5.92
N PRO A 67 14.84 9.46 5.28
CA PRO A 67 14.16 8.24 4.88
C PRO A 67 14.93 7.54 3.76
N VAL A 68 15.16 6.23 3.89
CA VAL A 68 15.86 5.40 2.90
C VAL A 68 15.06 4.13 2.60
N ILE A 69 15.37 3.50 1.46
CA ILE A 69 14.74 2.24 1.05
C ILE A 69 15.30 1.07 1.86
N HIS A 70 14.42 0.31 2.51
CA HIS A 70 14.80 -0.84 3.31
C HIS A 70 15.45 -1.93 2.45
N GLY A 71 16.60 -2.43 2.89
CA GLY A 71 17.33 -3.51 2.22
C GLY A 71 18.26 -3.05 1.09
N SER A 72 18.25 -1.77 0.71
CA SER A 72 19.17 -1.24 -0.30
C SER A 72 20.60 -1.14 0.25
N GLN A 73 21.56 -1.66 -0.51
CA GLN A 73 22.99 -1.52 -0.25
C GLN A 73 23.70 -1.13 -1.56
N PRO A 74 24.31 0.07 -1.65
CA PRO A 74 24.34 1.14 -0.65
C PRO A 74 22.94 1.70 -0.31
N GLU A 75 22.83 2.44 0.80
CA GLU A 75 21.56 3.10 1.18
C GLU A 75 21.07 3.98 0.02
N LEU A 76 19.79 3.83 -0.33
CA LEU A 76 19.12 4.64 -1.34
C LEU A 76 18.18 5.62 -0.63
N PRO A 77 18.46 6.93 -0.64
CA PRO A 77 17.53 7.94 -0.14
C PRO A 77 16.18 7.86 -0.83
N LEU A 78 15.09 8.01 -0.07
CA LEU A 78 13.75 8.02 -0.62
C LEU A 78 13.56 9.16 -1.62
N GLN A 79 14.20 10.31 -1.38
CA GLN A 79 14.17 11.43 -2.31
C GLN A 79 14.71 11.03 -3.69
N ASP A 80 15.90 10.43 -3.75
CA ASP A 80 16.51 9.96 -4.99
C ASP A 80 15.64 8.91 -5.69
N CYS A 81 15.04 7.99 -4.92
CA CYS A 81 14.09 7.00 -5.41
C CYS A 81 12.88 7.67 -6.08
N LEU A 82 12.25 8.63 -5.40
CA LEU A 82 11.11 9.38 -5.94
C LEU A 82 11.51 10.17 -7.20
N GLU A 83 12.66 10.85 -7.21
CA GLU A 83 13.13 11.60 -8.38
C GLU A 83 13.29 10.70 -9.61
N LEU A 84 13.83 9.49 -9.44
CA LEU A 84 13.93 8.51 -10.53
C LEU A 84 12.55 8.05 -11.04
N ILE A 85 11.62 7.76 -10.14
CA ILE A 85 10.26 7.34 -10.49
C ILE A 85 9.53 8.46 -11.24
N LEU A 86 9.56 9.68 -10.70
CA LEU A 86 8.87 10.86 -11.25
C LEU A 86 9.46 11.32 -12.59
N ALA A 87 10.74 11.02 -12.86
CA ALA A 87 11.37 11.25 -14.16
C ALA A 87 11.00 10.20 -15.21
N SER A 88 10.42 9.06 -14.80
CA SER A 88 10.01 8.01 -15.72
C SER A 88 8.83 8.45 -16.59
N LYS A 89 8.83 8.01 -17.85
CA LYS A 89 7.69 8.22 -18.77
C LYS A 89 6.62 7.15 -18.65
N LYS A 90 6.89 6.07 -17.91
CA LYS A 90 5.93 4.97 -17.69
C LYS A 90 4.95 5.35 -16.59
N SER A 91 3.73 4.84 -16.70
CA SER A 91 2.69 5.08 -15.70
C SER A 91 2.97 4.22 -14.48
N TRP A 92 3.69 4.76 -13.50
CA TRP A 92 3.91 4.13 -12.21
C TRP A 92 2.92 4.64 -11.16
N GLY A 93 2.60 3.80 -10.19
CA GLY A 93 2.03 4.20 -8.92
C GLY A 93 3.06 3.98 -7.81
N ILE A 94 2.92 4.73 -6.72
CA ILE A 94 3.86 4.77 -5.61
C ILE A 94 3.13 4.21 -4.39
N TYR A 95 3.66 3.14 -3.80
CA TYR A 95 3.13 2.57 -2.55
C TYR A 95 4.19 2.60 -1.45
N LEU A 96 4.11 3.59 -0.57
CA LEU A 96 5.06 3.82 0.51
C LEU A 96 4.68 3.00 1.74
N ARG A 97 5.53 2.04 2.11
CA ARG A 97 5.37 1.20 3.32
C ARG A 97 6.30 1.70 4.41
N ILE A 98 5.81 2.63 5.20
CA ILE A 98 6.59 3.32 6.23
C ILE A 98 6.66 2.45 7.48
N LYS A 99 7.88 2.13 7.94
CA LYS A 99 8.08 1.16 9.03
C LYS A 99 8.20 1.78 10.42
N SER A 100 8.47 3.08 10.50
CA SER A 100 8.61 3.76 11.78
C SER A 100 7.90 5.10 11.79
N LYS A 101 7.39 5.46 12.96
CA LYS A 101 6.69 6.71 13.21
C LYS A 101 7.51 7.95 12.85
N SER A 102 8.82 7.93 13.12
CA SER A 102 9.72 9.05 12.81
C SER A 102 9.82 9.34 11.31
N GLN A 103 9.57 8.34 10.45
CA GLN A 103 9.65 8.49 9.00
C GLN A 103 8.34 8.95 8.36
N LEU A 104 7.21 8.95 9.08
CA LEU A 104 5.91 9.34 8.54
C LEU A 104 5.93 10.80 8.06
N SER A 105 6.21 11.74 8.97
CA SER A 105 6.23 13.16 8.64
C SER A 105 7.28 13.51 7.59
N LEU A 106 8.48 12.92 7.68
CA LEU A 106 9.56 13.15 6.72
C LEU A 106 9.19 12.67 5.31
N THR A 107 8.55 11.51 5.20
CA THR A 107 8.06 10.98 3.93
C THR A 107 6.96 11.86 3.34
N LEU A 108 6.00 12.30 4.16
CA LEU A 108 4.90 13.17 3.72
C LEU A 108 5.41 14.55 3.26
N GLU A 109 6.45 15.10 3.90
CA GLU A 109 7.08 16.34 3.47
C GLU A 109 7.77 16.20 2.09
N LEU A 110 8.40 15.05 1.81
CA LEU A 110 8.95 14.78 0.48
C LEU A 110 7.85 14.73 -0.59
N LEU A 111 6.72 14.08 -0.28
CA LEU A 111 5.56 14.06 -1.19
C LEU A 111 4.99 15.46 -1.42
N ARG A 112 4.82 16.25 -0.35
CA ARG A 112 4.35 17.63 -0.43
C ARG A 112 5.28 18.48 -1.30
N GLN A 113 6.60 18.35 -1.13
CA GLN A 113 7.57 19.06 -1.96
C GLN A 113 7.49 18.66 -3.43
N ALA A 114 7.33 17.37 -3.74
CA ALA A 114 7.15 16.90 -5.11
C ALA A 114 5.82 17.40 -5.73
N TYR A 115 4.75 17.44 -4.94
CA TYR A 115 3.46 17.98 -5.35
C TYR A 115 3.49 19.49 -5.58
N ASP A 116 4.11 20.25 -4.67
CA ASP A 116 4.24 21.72 -4.78
C ASP A 116 5.07 22.13 -6.00
N ARG A 117 5.99 21.26 -6.45
CA ARG A 117 6.76 21.41 -7.69
C ARG A 117 6.02 20.94 -8.94
N ASP A 118 4.76 20.49 -8.82
CA ASP A 118 3.95 19.94 -9.92
C ASP A 118 4.62 18.73 -10.59
N LEU A 119 5.32 17.89 -9.82
CA LEU A 119 5.98 16.67 -10.30
C LEU A 119 5.18 15.40 -9.95
N LEU A 120 4.40 15.44 -8.87
CA LEU A 120 3.67 14.27 -8.37
C LEU A 120 2.32 14.11 -9.08
N HIS A 121 2.32 13.40 -10.22
CA HIS A 121 1.12 13.06 -11.00
C HIS A 121 0.82 11.55 -11.01
N HIS A 122 1.24 10.85 -9.97
CA HIS A 122 1.16 9.39 -9.86
C HIS A 122 0.26 9.00 -8.70
N PRO A 123 -0.57 7.93 -8.81
CA PRO A 123 -1.27 7.36 -7.67
C PRO A 123 -0.28 7.07 -6.53
N THR A 124 -0.55 7.61 -5.34
CA THR A 124 0.36 7.60 -4.21
C THR A 124 -0.36 7.10 -2.98
N TRP A 125 0.07 5.95 -2.50
CA TRP A 125 -0.51 5.22 -1.39
C TRP A 125 0.45 5.25 -0.20
N VAL A 126 -0.09 5.49 0.99
CA VAL A 126 0.70 5.52 2.24
C VAL A 126 0.22 4.43 3.17
N ASN A 127 1.11 3.48 3.47
CA ASN A 127 0.89 2.40 4.43
C ASN A 127 1.76 2.59 5.68
N MET A 128 1.11 2.31 6.81
CA MET A 128 1.72 1.94 8.06
C MET A 128 0.86 0.85 8.70
N ASP A 129 1.51 -0.05 9.43
CA ASP A 129 0.81 -0.89 10.39
C ASP A 129 0.49 0.00 11.60
N ILE A 130 -0.77 0.05 12.04
CA ILE A 130 -1.23 1.01 13.04
C ILE A 130 -1.90 0.33 14.24
N ALA A 131 -1.86 0.97 15.40
CA ALA A 131 -2.57 0.53 16.59
C ALA A 131 -3.91 1.27 16.76
N HIS A 132 -5.00 0.55 16.99
CA HIS A 132 -6.31 1.14 17.26
C HIS A 132 -7.25 0.19 18.02
N GLY A 133 -8.15 0.73 18.84
CA GLY A 133 -9.22 -0.03 19.49
C GLY A 133 -8.72 -1.26 20.28
N ALA A 134 -9.28 -2.42 19.95
CA ALA A 134 -8.98 -3.73 20.53
C ALA A 134 -7.52 -4.19 20.34
N PHE A 135 -6.74 -3.48 19.51
CA PHE A 135 -5.35 -3.80 19.24
C PHE A 135 -4.45 -2.56 19.41
N TYR A 136 -4.13 -2.26 20.66
CA TYR A 136 -3.14 -1.25 21.01
C TYR A 136 -1.79 -1.90 21.32
N ILE A 137 -0.75 -1.52 20.56
CA ILE A 137 0.64 -1.90 20.82
C ILE A 137 1.47 -0.62 20.91
N GLN A 138 2.22 -0.47 22.00
CA GLN A 138 2.91 0.78 22.36
C GLN A 138 3.91 1.27 21.30
N ASP A 139 4.56 0.36 20.59
CA ASP A 139 5.59 0.70 19.59
C ASP A 139 5.01 1.08 18.21
N TYR A 140 3.70 0.88 18.03
CA TYR A 140 3.00 1.21 16.79
C TYR A 140 2.41 2.62 16.86
N VAL A 141 2.36 3.30 15.71
CA VAL A 141 1.68 4.58 15.60
C VAL A 141 0.18 4.36 15.80
N THR A 142 -0.48 5.23 16.59
CA THR A 142 -1.93 5.12 16.73
C THR A 142 -2.63 5.54 15.44
N GLY A 143 -3.77 4.93 15.13
CA GLY A 143 -4.53 5.28 13.94
C GLY A 143 -4.96 6.75 13.87
N ALA A 144 -5.31 7.35 15.02
CA ALA A 144 -5.62 8.77 15.12
C ALA A 144 -4.41 9.66 14.82
N GLU A 145 -3.22 9.25 15.28
CA GLU A 145 -1.98 9.96 14.98
C GLU A 145 -1.60 9.85 13.50
N PHE A 146 -1.76 8.67 12.90
CA PHE A 146 -1.54 8.44 11.47
C PHE A 146 -2.41 9.37 10.62
N LEU A 147 -3.74 9.37 10.83
CA LEU A 147 -4.69 10.23 10.13
C LEU A 147 -4.35 11.71 10.28
N ARG A 148 -4.20 12.17 11.53
CA ARG A 148 -3.91 13.58 11.82
C ARG A 148 -2.62 14.04 11.14
N THR A 149 -1.58 13.20 11.11
CA THR A 149 -0.29 13.57 10.48
C THR A 149 -0.43 13.71 8.97
N ILE A 150 -1.16 12.80 8.33
CA ILE A 150 -1.43 12.86 6.89
C ILE A 150 -2.28 14.09 6.55
N ASP A 151 -3.36 14.32 7.30
CA ASP A 151 -4.26 15.47 7.08
C ASP A 151 -3.53 16.81 7.20
N GLN A 152 -2.58 16.90 8.12
CA GLN A 152 -1.81 18.13 8.37
C GLN A 152 -0.73 18.38 7.32
N ILE A 153 -0.03 17.34 6.84
CA ILE A 153 1.16 17.51 6.01
C ILE A 153 0.84 17.31 4.53
N PHE A 154 0.19 16.21 4.17
CA PHE A 154 -0.07 15.87 2.77
C PHE A 154 -1.30 14.94 2.62
N PRO A 155 -2.53 15.51 2.54
CA PRO A 155 -3.76 14.72 2.50
C PRO A 155 -4.06 14.10 1.13
N TYR A 156 -3.27 14.39 0.09
CA TYR A 156 -3.55 13.98 -1.28
C TYR A 156 -3.00 12.58 -1.62
N VAL A 157 -3.36 11.58 -0.79
CA VAL A 157 -2.91 10.18 -0.89
C VAL A 157 -4.08 9.23 -0.69
N THR A 158 -3.93 7.99 -1.14
CA THR A 158 -4.77 6.87 -0.68
C THR A 158 -4.19 6.33 0.62
N LEU A 159 -5.04 6.13 1.62
CA LEU A 159 -4.64 5.55 2.90
C LEU A 159 -4.63 4.02 2.76
N ALA A 160 -3.52 3.39 3.12
CA ALA A 160 -3.36 1.95 3.03
C ALA A 160 -3.02 1.35 4.40
N PRO A 161 -3.89 1.46 5.42
CA PRO A 161 -3.59 1.00 6.77
C PRO A 161 -3.45 -0.53 6.84
N GLY A 162 -2.45 -0.99 7.60
CA GLY A 162 -2.26 -2.39 7.94
C GLY A 162 -2.50 -2.68 9.42
N TRP A 163 -2.65 -3.96 9.74
CA TRP A 163 -2.69 -4.44 11.12
C TRP A 163 -1.32 -4.95 11.55
N PRO A 164 -0.88 -4.68 12.79
CA PRO A 164 0.29 -5.32 13.38
C PRO A 164 0.21 -6.84 13.24
N LYS A 165 1.31 -7.51 12.88
CA LYS A 165 1.29 -8.98 12.67
C LYS A 165 0.91 -9.72 13.96
N GLU A 166 1.31 -9.16 15.09
CA GLU A 166 1.13 -9.69 16.45
C GLU A 166 -0.35 -9.78 16.86
N VAL A 167 -1.25 -9.09 16.16
CA VAL A 167 -2.69 -9.08 16.49
C VAL A 167 -3.49 -10.03 15.59
N LEU A 168 -2.83 -10.68 14.63
CA LEU A 168 -3.44 -11.51 13.60
C LEU A 168 -3.21 -13.02 13.81
N ASP A 169 -2.76 -13.45 15.00
CA ASP A 169 -2.49 -14.86 15.32
C ASP A 169 -3.72 -15.77 15.11
N GLU A 170 -4.91 -15.23 15.36
CA GLU A 170 -6.20 -15.90 15.13
C GLU A 170 -6.92 -15.40 13.85
N GLY A 171 -6.19 -14.72 12.96
CA GLY A 171 -6.75 -14.05 11.79
C GLY A 171 -7.50 -12.76 12.12
N TYR A 172 -8.32 -12.30 11.18
CA TYR A 172 -9.12 -11.09 11.34
C TYR A 172 -10.37 -11.38 12.17
N LYS A 173 -10.36 -11.04 13.46
CA LYS A 173 -11.55 -11.09 14.32
C LYS A 173 -12.53 -9.97 13.94
N PRO A 174 -13.85 -10.15 14.12
CA PRO A 174 -14.84 -9.10 13.83
C PRO A 174 -14.51 -7.75 14.46
N GLU A 175 -14.12 -7.74 15.74
CA GLU A 175 -13.75 -6.54 16.49
C GLU A 175 -12.56 -5.79 15.84
N LEU A 176 -11.51 -6.52 15.41
CA LEU A 176 -10.36 -5.91 14.73
C LEU A 176 -10.74 -5.22 13.42
N VAL A 177 -11.69 -5.80 12.69
CA VAL A 177 -12.17 -5.24 11.41
C VAL A 177 -13.09 -4.05 11.68
N GLU A 178 -14.00 -4.16 12.64
CA GLU A 178 -14.93 -3.10 13.01
C GLU A 178 -14.22 -1.85 13.54
N ASP A 179 -13.22 -2.03 14.41
CA ASP A 179 -12.40 -0.93 14.91
C ASP A 179 -11.67 -0.20 13.77
N MET A 180 -11.07 -0.95 12.84
CA MET A 180 -10.39 -0.37 11.68
C MET A 180 -11.38 0.38 10.77
N VAL A 181 -12.57 -0.19 10.53
CA VAL A 181 -13.63 0.45 9.75
C VAL A 181 -14.11 1.74 10.42
N GLN A 182 -14.31 1.73 11.73
CA GLN A 182 -14.76 2.91 12.49
C GLN A 182 -13.72 4.02 12.49
N LEU A 183 -12.43 3.69 12.58
CA LEU A 183 -11.34 4.66 12.51
C LEU A 183 -11.36 5.43 11.18
N PHE A 184 -11.54 4.74 10.06
CA PHE A 184 -11.45 5.33 8.73
C PHE A 184 -12.78 5.78 8.12
N GLN A 185 -13.91 5.58 8.82
CA GLN A 185 -15.22 5.97 8.30
C GLN A 185 -15.31 7.46 7.94
N GLY A 186 -14.62 8.33 8.68
CA GLY A 186 -14.64 9.77 8.49
C GLY A 186 -13.51 10.30 7.61
N ALA A 187 -12.62 9.42 7.11
CA ALA A 187 -11.51 9.83 6.27
C ALA A 187 -12.02 10.41 4.94
N TRP A 188 -11.38 11.48 4.46
CA TRP A 188 -11.73 12.12 3.19
C TRP A 188 -10.99 11.49 2.00
N GLN A 189 -9.90 10.79 2.29
CA GLN A 189 -9.11 10.02 1.36
C GLN A 189 -9.79 8.67 1.07
N ASP A 190 -9.49 8.11 -0.10
CA ASP A 190 -9.75 6.70 -0.36
C ASP A 190 -8.92 5.83 0.58
N VAL A 191 -9.47 4.67 0.95
CA VAL A 191 -8.84 3.74 1.89
C VAL A 191 -8.81 2.34 1.30
N SER A 192 -7.61 1.75 1.28
CA SER A 192 -7.38 0.35 0.93
C SER A 192 -6.85 -0.42 2.14
N LEU A 193 -7.70 -1.27 2.75
CA LEU A 193 -7.31 -2.07 3.91
C LEU A 193 -6.30 -3.16 3.49
N GLN A 194 -5.16 -3.22 4.19
CA GLN A 194 -4.07 -4.15 3.85
C GLN A 194 -4.25 -5.47 4.59
N LEU A 195 -4.57 -6.53 3.86
CA LEU A 195 -4.81 -7.88 4.38
C LEU A 195 -3.60 -8.77 4.14
N HIS A 196 -3.14 -9.45 5.18
CA HIS A 196 -2.10 -10.46 5.14
C HIS A 196 -2.69 -11.77 4.62
N ALA A 197 -2.28 -12.19 3.43
CA ALA A 197 -2.83 -13.39 2.80
C ALA A 197 -2.65 -14.63 3.70
N GLU A 198 -1.54 -14.70 4.45
CA GLU A 198 -1.20 -15.81 5.32
C GLU A 198 -2.12 -15.95 6.54
N THR A 199 -2.88 -14.94 6.94
CA THR A 199 -3.75 -15.00 8.13
C THR A 199 -5.22 -15.26 7.77
N LEU A 200 -5.56 -15.20 6.47
CA LEU A 200 -6.93 -15.34 6.00
C LEU A 200 -7.53 -16.72 6.21
N TYR A 201 -6.75 -17.80 6.20
CA TYR A 201 -7.28 -19.13 6.50
C TYR A 201 -7.74 -19.28 7.96
N ARG A 202 -7.22 -18.45 8.86
CA ARG A 202 -7.60 -18.42 10.28
C ARG A 202 -8.83 -17.55 10.52
N THR A 203 -9.18 -16.73 9.52
CA THR A 203 -10.27 -15.77 9.58
C THR A 203 -11.61 -16.48 9.33
N VAL A 204 -12.14 -17.14 10.35
CA VAL A 204 -13.44 -17.82 10.23
C VAL A 204 -14.59 -16.85 10.52
N THR A 205 -14.52 -16.12 11.63
CA THR A 205 -15.63 -15.28 12.13
C THR A 205 -15.62 -13.87 11.53
N GLY A 206 -14.46 -13.28 11.24
CA GLY A 206 -14.38 -11.92 10.68
C GLY A 206 -14.46 -11.84 9.16
N CYS A 207 -14.55 -12.96 8.43
CA CYS A 207 -14.74 -12.95 6.97
C CYS A 207 -15.95 -12.09 6.56
N ARG A 208 -17.06 -12.22 7.30
CA ARG A 208 -18.25 -11.41 7.04
C ARG A 208 -17.98 -9.92 7.28
N SER A 209 -17.28 -9.57 8.36
CA SER A 209 -16.93 -8.17 8.65
C SER A 209 -16.04 -7.57 7.56
N LEU A 210 -15.08 -8.34 7.04
CA LEU A 210 -14.26 -7.95 5.89
C LEU A 210 -15.13 -7.72 4.65
N LEU A 211 -15.99 -8.66 4.28
CA LEU A 211 -16.87 -8.49 3.11
C LEU A 211 -17.80 -7.27 3.25
N HIS A 212 -18.29 -6.97 4.46
CA HIS A 212 -19.05 -5.73 4.70
C HIS A 212 -18.17 -4.47 4.56
N ALA A 213 -16.94 -4.50 5.06
CA ALA A 213 -16.00 -3.39 4.92
C ALA A 213 -15.68 -3.07 3.45
N GLN A 214 -15.68 -4.08 2.57
CA GLN A 214 -15.43 -3.92 1.14
C GLN A 214 -16.49 -3.08 0.40
N SER A 215 -17.67 -2.88 1.00
CA SER A 215 -18.67 -1.94 0.45
C SER A 215 -18.24 -0.48 0.53
N ARG A 216 -17.27 -0.16 1.40
CA ARG A 216 -16.82 1.20 1.70
C ARG A 216 -15.33 1.42 1.41
N PHE A 217 -14.54 0.35 1.49
CA PHE A 217 -13.09 0.41 1.35
C PHE A 217 -12.61 -0.60 0.32
N SER A 218 -11.53 -0.30 -0.39
CA SER A 218 -10.84 -1.33 -1.16
C SER A 218 -10.04 -2.23 -0.24
N MET A 219 -9.65 -3.39 -0.76
CA MET A 219 -8.83 -4.37 -0.06
C MET A 219 -7.61 -4.70 -0.89
N THR A 220 -6.44 -4.69 -0.26
CA THR A 220 -5.19 -5.13 -0.88
C THR A 220 -4.68 -6.34 -0.13
N LEU A 221 -4.49 -7.42 -0.87
CA LEU A 221 -3.97 -8.68 -0.37
C LEU A 221 -2.47 -8.69 -0.52
N GLU A 222 -1.78 -8.66 0.62
CA GLU A 222 -0.33 -8.63 0.75
C GLU A 222 0.18 -10.06 0.99
N HIS A 223 1.05 -10.54 0.10
CA HIS A 223 1.76 -11.80 0.29
C HIS A 223 3.24 -11.51 0.58
N ARG A 224 3.69 -11.81 1.81
CA ARG A 224 5.08 -11.64 2.20
C ARG A 224 5.90 -12.88 1.82
N ALA A 225 7.07 -12.67 1.22
CA ALA A 225 7.93 -13.73 0.66
C ALA A 225 8.42 -14.80 1.66
N GLU A 226 8.27 -14.54 2.96
CA GLU A 226 8.72 -15.42 4.04
C GLU A 226 7.81 -16.64 4.27
N ASP A 227 6.57 -16.61 3.77
CA ASP A 227 5.55 -17.63 4.06
C ASP A 227 5.23 -18.51 2.85
N ARG A 228 5.77 -19.74 2.84
CA ARG A 228 5.69 -20.71 1.70
C ARG A 228 4.43 -21.60 1.69
N GLY A 229 3.30 -21.14 2.23
CA GLY A 229 2.10 -21.96 2.44
C GLY A 229 0.97 -21.74 1.43
N LEU A 230 1.11 -22.13 0.16
CA LEU A 230 0.08 -21.89 -0.89
C LEU A 230 -1.32 -22.47 -0.63
N ASN A 231 -1.45 -23.48 0.24
CA ASN A 231 -2.52 -24.47 0.06
C ASN A 231 -3.82 -24.17 0.83
N SER A 232 -3.87 -23.16 1.71
CA SER A 232 -5.04 -22.89 2.57
C SER A 232 -5.74 -21.55 2.36
N TRP A 233 -5.29 -20.70 1.42
CA TRP A 233 -5.76 -19.31 1.30
C TRP A 233 -6.77 -19.07 0.15
N THR A 234 -6.84 -19.97 -0.83
CA THR A 234 -7.53 -19.74 -2.12
C THR A 234 -9.01 -19.40 -1.99
N ALA A 235 -9.75 -20.05 -1.09
CA ALA A 235 -11.20 -19.81 -0.93
C ALA A 235 -11.51 -18.38 -0.43
N SER A 236 -10.78 -17.89 0.58
CA SER A 236 -10.97 -16.53 1.11
C SER A 236 -10.55 -15.46 0.10
N LEU A 237 -9.48 -15.72 -0.66
CA LEU A 237 -9.01 -14.84 -1.74
C LEU A 237 -10.05 -14.71 -2.86
N MET A 238 -10.64 -15.83 -3.28
CA MET A 238 -11.70 -15.86 -4.28
C MET A 238 -12.96 -15.14 -3.79
N ALA A 239 -13.32 -15.27 -2.51
CA ALA A 239 -14.49 -14.60 -1.95
C ALA A 239 -14.36 -13.07 -1.95
N ILE A 240 -13.20 -12.55 -1.53
CA ILE A 240 -12.91 -11.10 -1.57
C ILE A 240 -12.95 -10.59 -3.02
N ARG A 241 -12.34 -11.32 -3.96
CA ARG A 241 -12.36 -10.97 -5.40
C ARG A 241 -13.77 -10.94 -5.98
N ALA A 242 -14.58 -11.96 -5.64
CA ALA A 242 -15.90 -12.17 -6.22
C ALA A 242 -16.87 -11.05 -5.86
N LEU A 243 -16.69 -10.40 -4.71
CA LEU A 243 -17.54 -9.30 -4.26
C LEU A 243 -17.30 -8.03 -5.08
N ASN A 244 -16.04 -7.60 -5.25
CA ASN A 244 -15.71 -6.45 -6.08
C ASN A 244 -14.28 -6.48 -6.65
N ARG A 245 -14.17 -6.93 -7.91
CA ARG A 245 -12.90 -7.01 -8.66
C ARG A 245 -12.19 -5.67 -8.89
N GLN A 246 -12.93 -4.56 -8.87
CA GLN A 246 -12.36 -3.21 -9.06
C GLN A 246 -11.78 -2.65 -7.76
N GLN A 247 -12.16 -3.22 -6.61
CA GLN A 247 -11.72 -2.78 -5.27
C GLN A 247 -10.93 -3.88 -4.55
N SER A 248 -10.47 -4.90 -5.28
CA SER A 248 -9.61 -5.95 -4.76
C SER A 248 -8.28 -5.93 -5.49
N PHE A 249 -7.20 -5.70 -4.76
CA PHE A 249 -5.84 -5.61 -5.28
C PHE A 249 -4.96 -6.69 -4.66
N TYR A 250 -3.89 -7.08 -5.37
CA TYR A 250 -3.07 -8.23 -5.02
C TYR A 250 -1.59 -7.89 -5.15
N ASN A 251 -0.97 -7.56 -4.02
CA ASN A 251 0.47 -7.39 -3.93
C ASN A 251 1.13 -8.75 -3.65
N MET A 252 1.31 -9.52 -4.73
CA MET A 252 1.91 -10.84 -4.69
C MET A 252 2.58 -11.20 -6.03
N LEU A 253 3.53 -12.14 -5.98
CA LEU A 253 4.21 -12.65 -7.18
C LEU A 253 3.23 -13.33 -8.14
N ASN A 254 3.50 -13.23 -9.45
CA ASN A 254 2.61 -13.74 -10.51
C ASN A 254 2.24 -15.22 -10.35
N MET A 255 3.18 -16.06 -9.91
CA MET A 255 2.94 -17.49 -9.68
C MET A 255 1.78 -17.78 -8.70
N TYR A 256 1.51 -16.87 -7.74
CA TYR A 256 0.39 -17.02 -6.83
C TYR A 256 -0.92 -16.45 -7.40
N ARG A 257 -0.85 -15.47 -8.29
CA ARG A 257 -2.02 -14.84 -8.92
C ARG A 257 -2.79 -15.80 -9.81
N GLU A 258 -2.08 -16.69 -10.50
CA GLU A 258 -2.69 -17.70 -11.38
C GLU A 258 -3.68 -18.62 -10.64
N HIS A 259 -3.53 -18.75 -9.32
CA HIS A 259 -4.39 -19.57 -8.47
C HIS A 259 -5.65 -18.82 -7.96
N ILE A 260 -5.81 -17.54 -8.31
CA ILE A 260 -6.91 -16.66 -7.88
C ILE A 260 -7.95 -16.47 -9.00
N CYS A 261 -7.72 -17.07 -10.17
CA CYS A 261 -8.54 -16.99 -11.38
C CYS A 261 -9.98 -17.51 -11.20
#